data_AF-A0A257LW27-F1
#
_entry.id   AF-A0A257LW27-F1
#
_cell.length_a   1.000
_cell.length_b   1.000
_cell.length_c   1.000
_cell.angle_alpha   90.00
_cell.angle_beta   90.00
_cell.angle_gamma   90.00
#
_symmetry.space_group_name_H-M   'P 1'
#
loop_
_entity.id
_entity.type
_entity.pdbx_description
1 polymer ?
#
loop_
_entity_poly.entity_id
_entity_poly.type
_entity_poly.pdbx_seq_one_letter_code
_entity_poly.pdbx_strand_id
1 'polypeptide(L)'
;MSDSPFTAYLNEGVSHGGFGVDDVLASMLPLMREVASIHEVDKVAPLRGLSAVVIQEGRTLGLTSREGVAPKYQEAKIRALLAPVSAGLQVIGEIRREAEDGISARTANLDVAAASDEIARPVYMPGHVSWEHAVDHHDELTDIFSLGMLLASLACGLDFTDRTELEQFVNSRGNLFALSSRLHPVVAAVIVEMTELHRGRRSQDLPTLIRTLETYRDQPVDEDVNTLPGLESETKGGRRRIIQTHLRDRLFDVSRRNRLLYFKNSQSTLNLTTSSVPLVLDYKNIRADQLLYWHQAVASEIGAGHSLALQKWLRFEDAPYLGSQLDKLISAARRSRASS
;
A
#
# COMPACT_ATOMS: atom_id res chain seq x y z
N MET A 1 -2.75 -26.37 22.06
CA MET A 1 -3.30 -25.01 21.93
C MET A 1 -4.72 -25.18 21.45
N SER A 2 -5.71 -24.56 22.09
CA SER A 2 -7.11 -24.69 21.64
C SER A 2 -7.23 -24.01 20.27
N ASP A 3 -7.67 -24.75 19.26
CA ASP A 3 -7.99 -24.17 17.95
C ASP A 3 -8.98 -23.02 18.14
N SER A 4 -8.62 -21.85 17.62
CA SER A 4 -9.55 -20.72 17.60
C SER A 4 -10.72 -21.05 16.65
N PRO A 5 -11.91 -20.42 16.83
CA PRO A 5 -13.02 -20.60 15.89
C PRO A 5 -12.63 -20.29 14.44
N PHE A 6 -11.75 -19.31 14.23
CA PHE A 6 -11.20 -18.98 12.92
C PHE A 6 -10.31 -20.10 12.35
N THR A 7 -9.39 -20.63 13.15
CA THR A 7 -8.49 -21.71 12.72
C THR A 7 -9.28 -22.97 12.34
N ALA A 8 -10.29 -23.32 13.14
CA ALA A 8 -11.18 -24.44 12.82
C ALA A 8 -11.94 -24.21 11.50
N TYR A 9 -12.46 -22.99 11.30
CA TYR A 9 -13.14 -22.59 10.07
C TYR A 9 -12.23 -22.67 8.83
N LEU A 10 -11.00 -22.16 8.94
CA LEU A 10 -9.99 -22.22 7.91
C LEU A 10 -9.67 -23.67 7.53
N ASN A 11 -9.36 -24.51 8.53
CA ASN A 11 -9.02 -25.92 8.34
C ASN A 11 -10.15 -26.70 7.68
N GLU A 12 -11.40 -26.45 8.08
CA GLU A 12 -12.57 -27.02 7.44
C GLU A 12 -12.62 -26.62 5.96
N GLY A 13 -12.47 -25.34 5.62
CA GLY A 13 -12.49 -24.88 4.22
C GLY A 13 -11.35 -25.46 3.38
N VAL A 14 -10.13 -25.51 3.93
CA VAL A 14 -8.96 -26.12 3.29
C VAL A 14 -9.22 -27.61 3.00
N SER A 15 -9.82 -28.34 3.94
CA SER A 15 -10.18 -29.76 3.75
C SER A 15 -11.20 -30.00 2.64
N HIS A 16 -12.01 -28.99 2.30
CA HIS A 16 -12.98 -29.02 1.20
C HIS A 16 -12.42 -28.48 -0.13
N GLY A 17 -11.11 -28.26 -0.23
CA GLY A 17 -10.44 -27.79 -1.45
C GLY A 17 -10.14 -26.29 -1.48
N GLY A 18 -10.22 -25.61 -0.33
CA GLY A 18 -9.95 -24.19 -0.18
C GLY A 18 -11.15 -23.29 -0.48
N PHE A 19 -10.97 -21.98 -0.32
CA PHE A 19 -12.03 -21.00 -0.49
C PHE A 19 -12.00 -20.40 -1.91
N GLY A 20 -13.16 -20.30 -2.57
CA GLY A 20 -13.30 -19.43 -3.73
C GLY A 20 -13.20 -17.96 -3.31
N VAL A 21 -12.81 -17.07 -4.23
CA VAL A 21 -12.73 -15.63 -3.94
C VAL A 21 -14.06 -15.09 -3.38
N ASP A 22 -15.19 -15.53 -3.93
CA ASP A 22 -16.51 -15.15 -3.44
C ASP A 22 -16.76 -15.60 -1.99
N ASP A 23 -16.34 -16.82 -1.64
CA ASP A 23 -16.49 -17.35 -0.28
C ASP A 23 -15.60 -16.58 0.71
N VAL A 24 -14.37 -16.27 0.30
CA VAL A 24 -13.45 -15.43 1.09
C VAL A 24 -14.08 -14.08 1.38
N LEU A 25 -14.60 -13.41 0.34
CA LEU A 25 -15.17 -12.07 0.49
C LEU A 25 -16.50 -12.09 1.24
N ALA A 26 -17.36 -13.08 1.01
CA ALA A 26 -18.59 -13.27 1.76
C ALA A 26 -18.31 -13.49 3.25
N SER A 27 -17.23 -14.21 3.58
CA SER A 27 -16.79 -14.43 4.95
C SER A 27 -16.21 -13.16 5.58
N MET A 28 -15.37 -12.42 4.85
CA MET A 28 -14.52 -11.35 5.39
C MET A 28 -15.20 -9.97 5.42
N LEU A 29 -15.98 -9.61 4.41
CA LEU A 29 -16.58 -8.27 4.29
C LEU A 29 -17.45 -7.86 5.48
N PRO A 30 -18.27 -8.75 6.10
CA PRO A 30 -19.01 -8.40 7.31
C PRO A 30 -18.11 -7.92 8.46
N LEU A 31 -17.01 -8.62 8.74
CA LEU A 31 -16.02 -8.20 9.74
C LEU A 31 -15.41 -6.85 9.38
N MET A 32 -15.00 -6.63 8.13
CA MET A 32 -14.40 -5.35 7.73
C MET A 32 -15.36 -4.18 7.92
N ARG A 33 -16.66 -4.35 7.60
CA ARG A 33 -17.68 -3.32 7.83
C ARG A 33 -17.90 -3.06 9.32
N GLU A 34 -17.90 -4.12 10.13
CA GLU A 34 -18.00 -4.00 11.58
C GLU A 34 -16.84 -3.19 12.17
N VAL A 35 -15.61 -3.44 11.72
CA VAL A 35 -14.43 -2.66 12.12
C VAL A 35 -14.53 -1.22 11.63
N ALA A 36 -14.97 -0.98 10.40
CA ALA A 36 -15.16 0.37 9.88
C ALA A 36 -16.17 1.17 10.72
N SER A 37 -17.28 0.56 11.15
CA SER A 37 -18.24 1.21 12.05
C SER A 37 -17.67 1.48 13.46
N ILE A 38 -16.71 0.69 13.93
CA ILE A 38 -15.99 0.96 15.18
C ILE A 38 -15.07 2.18 15.02
N HIS A 39 -14.40 2.31 13.87
CA HIS A 39 -13.55 3.46 13.55
C HIS A 39 -14.34 4.77 13.46
N GLU A 40 -15.60 4.73 13.01
CA GLU A 40 -16.50 5.91 12.95
C GLU A 40 -16.78 6.55 14.32
N VAL A 41 -16.59 5.80 15.41
CA VAL A 41 -16.79 6.28 16.79
C VAL A 41 -15.47 6.45 17.56
N ASP A 42 -14.37 6.69 16.83
CA ASP A 42 -13.01 6.92 17.37
C ASP A 42 -12.50 5.78 18.27
N LYS A 43 -12.89 4.54 17.95
CA LYS A 43 -12.43 3.32 18.61
C LYS A 43 -11.76 2.40 17.62
N VAL A 44 -11.06 1.39 18.13
CA VAL A 44 -10.42 0.33 17.33
C VAL A 44 -11.00 -1.03 17.68
N ALA A 45 -10.96 -1.96 16.74
CA ALA A 45 -11.43 -3.31 16.95
C ALA A 45 -10.42 -4.09 17.82
N PRO A 46 -10.87 -5.02 18.68
CA PRO A 46 -9.97 -5.83 19.51
C PRO A 46 -9.25 -6.94 18.71
N LEU A 47 -8.68 -6.62 17.54
CA LEU A 47 -8.00 -7.54 16.61
C LEU A 47 -6.56 -7.85 17.03
N ARG A 48 -6.33 -8.07 18.32
CA ARG A 48 -5.05 -8.55 18.84
C ARG A 48 -5.01 -10.08 18.77
N GLY A 49 -4.74 -10.58 17.57
CA GLY A 49 -4.80 -12.00 17.24
C GLY A 49 -6.25 -12.49 17.09
N LEU A 50 -6.47 -13.77 17.35
CA LEU A 50 -7.75 -14.43 17.03
C LEU A 50 -8.78 -14.45 18.17
N SER A 51 -8.42 -13.93 19.36
CA SER A 51 -9.24 -14.07 20.57
C SER A 51 -10.63 -13.42 20.48
N ALA A 52 -10.74 -12.31 19.76
CA ALA A 52 -12.02 -11.60 19.59
C ALA A 52 -12.78 -12.03 18.32
N VAL A 53 -12.17 -12.84 17.45
CA VAL A 53 -12.75 -13.24 16.16
C VAL A 53 -13.64 -14.45 16.34
N VAL A 54 -14.87 -14.35 15.86
CA VAL A 54 -15.87 -15.42 15.91
C VAL A 54 -16.42 -15.71 14.52
N ILE A 55 -16.98 -16.91 14.36
CA ILE A 55 -17.75 -17.27 13.18
C ILE A 55 -19.24 -17.10 13.52
N GLN A 56 -19.92 -16.22 12.79
CA GLN A 56 -21.34 -15.94 12.95
C GLN A 56 -22.18 -16.89 12.08
N GLU A 57 -23.51 -16.81 12.25
CA GLU A 57 -24.46 -17.51 11.38
C GLU A 57 -24.21 -17.16 9.90
N GLY A 58 -24.24 -18.18 9.04
CA GLY A 58 -23.93 -18.02 7.62
C GLY A 58 -22.44 -18.06 7.27
N ARG A 59 -21.57 -18.56 8.17
CA ARG A 59 -20.13 -18.75 7.93
C ARG A 59 -19.37 -17.44 7.68
N THR A 60 -19.81 -16.36 8.33
CA THR A 60 -19.17 -15.05 8.23
C THR A 60 -18.28 -14.77 9.44
N LEU A 61 -17.22 -14.00 9.24
CA LEU A 61 -16.39 -13.53 10.35
C LEU A 61 -17.06 -12.32 11.02
N GLY A 62 -16.91 -12.23 12.34
CA GLY A 62 -17.31 -11.07 13.12
C GLY A 62 -16.52 -10.96 14.42
N LEU A 63 -16.82 -9.92 15.20
CA LEU A 63 -16.22 -9.76 16.53
C LEU A 63 -17.16 -10.30 17.60
N THR A 64 -16.56 -10.71 18.73
CA THR A 64 -17.29 -11.10 19.94
C THR A 64 -18.08 -9.91 20.52
N SER A 65 -17.54 -8.70 20.37
CA SER A 65 -18.19 -7.45 20.76
C SER A 65 -17.95 -6.37 19.72
N ARG A 66 -19.03 -5.66 19.38
CA ARG A 66 -19.08 -4.54 18.44
C ARG A 66 -18.74 -3.19 19.06
N GLU A 67 -18.51 -3.15 20.37
CA GLU A 67 -18.32 -1.87 21.08
C GLU A 67 -16.97 -1.21 20.79
N GLY A 68 -16.00 -1.98 20.29
CA GLY A 68 -14.61 -1.55 20.12
C GLY A 68 -13.89 -1.30 21.45
N VAL A 69 -12.60 -1.00 21.36
CA VAL A 69 -11.75 -0.60 22.48
C VAL A 69 -11.12 0.77 22.19
N ALA A 70 -10.67 1.45 23.24
CA ALA A 70 -9.95 2.70 23.07
C ALA A 70 -8.58 2.45 22.39
N PRO A 71 -8.19 3.28 21.42
CA PRO A 71 -6.88 3.16 20.79
C PRO A 71 -5.74 3.40 21.78
N LYS A 72 -4.59 2.81 21.48
CA LYS A 72 -3.36 2.95 22.26
C LYS A 72 -2.24 3.50 21.40
N TYR A 73 -1.74 4.68 21.78
CA TYR A 73 -0.70 5.36 21.01
C TYR A 73 0.67 5.25 21.67
N GLN A 74 1.58 4.55 21.00
CA GLN A 74 3.00 4.45 21.36
C GLN A 74 3.90 5.02 20.26
N GLU A 75 3.62 6.25 19.81
CA GLU A 75 4.28 6.87 18.65
C GLU A 75 5.81 6.91 18.74
N ALA A 76 6.36 7.12 19.93
CA ALA A 76 7.81 7.18 20.14
C ALA A 76 8.50 5.84 19.82
N LYS A 77 7.95 4.73 20.34
CA LYS A 77 8.47 3.37 20.08
C LYS A 77 8.33 3.01 18.61
N ILE A 78 7.17 3.32 18.06
CA ILE A 78 6.85 3.18 16.65
C ILE A 78 7.88 3.91 15.76
N ARG A 79 8.20 5.17 16.08
CA ARG A 79 9.15 5.98 15.31
C ARG A 79 10.57 5.43 15.43
N ALA A 80 10.95 4.95 16.61
CA ALA A 80 12.25 4.33 16.83
C ALA A 80 12.44 3.06 15.97
N LEU A 81 11.41 2.22 15.87
CA LEU A 81 11.45 0.98 15.06
C LEU A 81 11.39 1.22 13.55
N LEU A 82 10.77 2.32 13.11
CA LEU A 82 10.73 2.72 11.71
C LEU A 82 11.94 3.58 11.28
N ALA A 83 12.78 3.99 12.21
CA ALA A 83 13.93 4.83 11.89
C ALA A 83 14.84 4.08 10.88
N PRO A 84 15.19 4.69 9.73
CA PRO A 84 16.01 4.02 8.75
C PRO A 84 17.38 3.71 9.35
N VAL A 85 17.79 2.44 9.27
CA VAL A 85 19.09 1.95 9.76
C VAL A 85 20.26 2.66 9.04
N SER A 86 20.02 3.21 7.85
CA SER A 86 20.94 4.12 7.17
C SER A 86 20.21 5.09 6.23
N ALA A 87 20.73 6.31 6.05
CA ALA A 87 20.12 7.37 5.25
C ALA A 87 20.17 7.15 3.72
N GLY A 88 20.67 6.01 3.24
CA GLY A 88 20.89 5.76 1.80
C GLY A 88 20.60 4.35 1.30
N LEU A 89 20.19 3.42 2.17
CA LEU A 89 19.88 2.03 1.79
C LEU A 89 18.64 1.57 2.53
N GLN A 90 17.58 1.27 1.77
CA GLN A 90 16.38 0.62 2.29
C GLN A 90 16.50 -0.89 2.06
N VAL A 91 16.63 -1.65 3.15
CA VAL A 91 16.60 -3.13 3.09
C VAL A 91 15.13 -3.55 2.94
N ILE A 92 14.79 -4.19 1.82
CA ILE A 92 13.41 -4.60 1.45
C ILE A 92 13.11 -6.04 1.91
N GLY A 93 14.10 -6.72 2.50
CA GLY A 93 13.99 -8.05 3.07
C GLY A 93 15.38 -8.63 3.31
N GLU A 94 15.54 -9.43 4.35
CA GLU A 94 16.82 -10.02 4.72
C GLU A 94 16.65 -11.54 4.86
N ILE A 95 17.41 -12.29 4.07
CA ILE A 95 17.32 -13.75 4.00
C ILE A 95 18.62 -14.32 4.56
N ARG A 96 18.55 -15.07 5.67
CA ARG A 96 19.69 -15.80 6.21
C ARG A 96 19.72 -17.21 5.62
N ARG A 97 20.81 -17.55 4.93
CA ARG A 97 21.08 -18.92 4.49
C ARG A 97 22.08 -19.56 5.44
N GLU A 98 21.65 -20.58 6.18
CA GLU A 98 22.56 -21.43 6.94
C GLU A 98 22.89 -22.65 6.09
N ALA A 99 24.17 -22.80 5.74
CA ALA A 99 24.68 -23.97 5.05
C ALA A 99 25.24 -24.94 6.10
N GLU A 100 24.47 -25.97 6.44
CA GLU A 100 25.03 -27.18 7.06
C GLU A 100 25.54 -28.11 5.95
N ASP A 101 26.71 -28.71 6.19
CA ASP A 101 27.38 -29.63 5.27
C ASP A 101 26.42 -30.72 4.77
N GLY A 102 26.00 -30.61 3.51
CA GLY A 102 25.50 -31.72 2.70
C GLY A 102 23.99 -31.98 2.66
N ILE A 103 23.14 -31.38 3.51
CA ILE A 103 21.68 -31.65 3.46
C ILE A 103 20.88 -30.36 3.70
N SER A 104 20.25 -29.86 2.63
CA SER A 104 19.23 -28.80 2.60
C SER A 104 19.50 -27.54 3.44
N ALA A 105 20.04 -26.50 2.78
CA ALA A 105 20.14 -25.17 3.37
C ALA A 105 18.76 -24.63 3.80
N ARG A 106 18.55 -24.43 5.10
CA ARG A 106 17.36 -23.74 5.60
C ARG A 106 17.50 -22.24 5.31
N THR A 107 16.53 -21.72 4.58
CA THR A 107 16.43 -20.30 4.24
C THR A 107 15.46 -19.66 5.22
N ALA A 108 15.96 -18.92 6.21
CA ALA A 108 15.13 -18.22 7.19
C ALA A 108 14.88 -16.78 6.72
N ASN A 109 13.60 -16.39 6.63
CA ASN A 109 13.21 -15.01 6.32
C ASN A 109 13.19 -14.19 7.61
N LEU A 110 14.02 -13.14 7.68
CA LEU A 110 14.16 -12.32 8.88
C LEU A 110 13.09 -11.24 9.02
N ASP A 111 12.17 -11.16 8.06
CA ASP A 111 10.93 -10.40 8.19
C ASP A 111 9.89 -11.15 9.03
N VAL A 112 10.13 -12.42 9.40
CA VAL A 112 9.28 -13.17 10.35
C VAL A 112 9.96 -13.24 11.72
N ALA A 113 9.21 -12.93 12.79
CA ALA A 113 9.73 -12.91 14.15
C ALA A 113 10.28 -14.28 14.59
N ALA A 114 11.45 -14.27 15.24
CA ALA A 114 11.96 -15.43 15.96
C ALA A 114 11.18 -15.63 17.27
N ALA A 115 11.17 -16.87 17.78
CA ALA A 115 10.28 -17.31 18.86
C ALA A 115 10.48 -16.63 20.23
N SER A 116 11.43 -15.69 20.39
CA SER A 116 11.70 -15.06 21.70
C SER A 116 12.24 -13.62 21.68
N ASP A 117 12.18 -12.87 20.58
CA ASP A 117 12.90 -11.60 20.54
C ASP A 117 12.02 -10.37 20.82
N GLU A 118 12.55 -9.45 21.64
CA GLU A 118 12.15 -8.04 21.60
C GLU A 118 12.30 -7.56 20.16
N ILE A 119 11.23 -7.02 19.58
CA ILE A 119 11.24 -6.59 18.19
C ILE A 119 12.13 -5.36 18.01
N ALA A 120 13.24 -5.52 17.28
CA ALA A 120 14.13 -4.41 16.93
C ALA A 120 13.73 -3.68 15.64
N ARG A 121 12.82 -4.28 14.87
CA ARG A 121 12.27 -3.73 13.62
C ARG A 121 10.86 -4.30 13.36
N PRO A 122 10.07 -3.71 12.43
CA PRO A 122 8.84 -4.31 11.95
C PRO A 122 9.07 -5.73 11.40
N VAL A 123 8.26 -6.69 11.83
CA VAL A 123 8.29 -8.09 11.41
C VAL A 123 6.87 -8.67 11.40
N TYR A 124 6.63 -9.68 10.58
CA TYR A 124 5.44 -10.51 10.66
C TYR A 124 5.52 -11.43 11.87
N MET A 125 4.44 -11.50 12.64
CA MET A 125 4.36 -12.30 13.85
C MET A 125 3.28 -13.38 13.69
N PRO A 126 3.53 -14.62 14.15
CA PRO A 126 2.50 -15.66 14.17
C PRO A 126 1.29 -15.27 15.01
N GLY A 127 0.13 -15.88 14.72
CA GLY A 127 -1.09 -15.71 15.50
C GLY A 127 -1.93 -14.49 15.11
N HIS A 128 -1.77 -13.98 13.90
CA HIS A 128 -2.53 -12.84 13.37
C HIS A 128 -2.37 -11.55 14.20
N VAL A 129 -1.18 -11.34 14.77
CA VAL A 129 -0.86 -10.13 15.52
C VAL A 129 0.05 -9.21 14.69
N SER A 130 -0.25 -7.91 14.69
CA SER A 130 0.70 -6.89 14.24
C SER A 130 1.88 -6.76 15.19
N TRP A 131 3.07 -6.46 14.66
CA TRP A 131 4.24 -6.08 15.47
C TRP A 131 3.98 -4.82 16.32
N GLU A 132 3.05 -3.97 15.91
CA GLU A 132 2.64 -2.77 16.64
C GLU A 132 2.05 -3.14 18.02
N HIS A 133 1.34 -4.27 18.10
CA HIS A 133 0.83 -4.79 19.37
C HIS A 133 1.96 -5.13 20.36
N ALA A 134 3.12 -5.59 19.87
CA ALA A 134 4.25 -5.95 20.73
C ALA A 134 4.85 -4.72 21.45
N VAL A 135 4.70 -3.52 20.88
CA VAL A 135 5.06 -2.26 21.56
C VAL A 135 3.90 -1.61 22.32
N ASP A 136 2.75 -2.28 22.41
CA ASP A 136 1.47 -1.81 22.95
C ASP A 136 0.88 -0.61 22.19
N HIS A 137 1.15 -0.54 20.89
CA HIS A 137 0.46 0.36 19.96
C HIS A 137 -0.74 -0.38 19.34
N HIS A 138 -1.87 0.31 19.23
CA HIS A 138 -3.07 -0.18 18.54
C HIS A 138 -3.88 1.02 18.06
N ASP A 139 -3.85 1.25 16.75
CA ASP A 139 -4.66 2.25 16.06
C ASP A 139 -5.45 1.60 14.90
N GLU A 140 -6.14 2.41 14.11
CA GLU A 140 -6.94 1.98 12.96
C GLU A 140 -6.07 1.30 11.89
N LEU A 141 -4.79 1.70 11.74
CA LEU A 141 -3.86 1.05 10.81
C LEU A 141 -3.42 -0.32 11.32
N THR A 142 -3.32 -0.50 12.65
CA THR A 142 -3.09 -1.81 13.26
C THR A 142 -4.24 -2.77 12.95
N ASP A 143 -5.49 -2.29 12.96
CA ASP A 143 -6.65 -3.08 12.55
C ASP A 143 -6.60 -3.45 11.08
N ILE A 144 -6.25 -2.50 10.18
CA ILE A 144 -6.10 -2.78 8.75
C ILE A 144 -5.08 -3.89 8.50
N PHE A 145 -3.95 -3.89 9.23
CA PHE A 145 -2.99 -4.99 9.12
C PHE A 145 -3.57 -6.33 9.54
N SER A 146 -4.25 -6.35 10.68
CA SER A 146 -4.81 -7.57 11.26
C SER A 146 -5.92 -8.15 10.36
N LEU A 147 -6.76 -7.29 9.78
CA LEU A 147 -7.72 -7.68 8.73
C LEU A 147 -7.02 -8.21 7.47
N GLY A 148 -5.91 -7.60 7.06
CA GLY A 148 -5.11 -8.05 5.93
C GLY A 148 -4.56 -9.47 6.15
N MET A 149 -4.08 -9.76 7.36
CA MET A 149 -3.59 -11.09 7.74
C MET A 149 -4.72 -12.14 7.72
N LEU A 150 -5.91 -11.81 8.22
CA LEU A 150 -7.08 -12.70 8.16
C LEU A 150 -7.52 -12.97 6.70
N LEU A 151 -7.59 -11.92 5.88
CA LEU A 151 -7.95 -12.02 4.47
C LEU A 151 -6.93 -12.88 3.70
N ALA A 152 -5.64 -12.67 3.93
CA ALA A 152 -4.56 -13.45 3.33
C ALA A 152 -4.61 -14.92 3.75
N SER A 153 -4.83 -15.19 5.04
CA SER A 153 -4.96 -16.55 5.57
C SER A 153 -6.10 -17.32 4.88
N LEU A 154 -7.28 -16.71 4.75
CA LEU A 154 -8.42 -17.30 4.03
C LEU A 154 -8.15 -17.48 2.53
N ALA A 155 -7.62 -16.45 1.87
CA ALA A 155 -7.40 -16.43 0.42
C ALA A 155 -6.31 -17.38 -0.05
N CYS A 156 -5.28 -17.58 0.77
CA CYS A 156 -4.17 -18.49 0.49
C CYS A 156 -4.37 -19.88 1.12
N GLY A 157 -5.34 -20.05 2.02
CA GLY A 157 -5.57 -21.30 2.74
C GLY A 157 -4.42 -21.66 3.68
N LEU A 158 -3.81 -20.65 4.32
CA LEU A 158 -2.63 -20.79 5.17
C LEU A 158 -2.95 -20.37 6.61
N ASP A 159 -2.59 -21.18 7.59
CA ASP A 159 -2.73 -20.86 9.01
C ASP A 159 -1.51 -20.09 9.53
N PHE A 160 -1.67 -18.78 9.72
CA PHE A 160 -0.60 -17.93 10.25
C PHE A 160 -0.35 -18.09 11.75
N THR A 161 -1.04 -19.01 12.45
CA THR A 161 -0.59 -19.48 13.76
C THR A 161 0.63 -20.41 13.63
N ASP A 162 0.77 -21.12 12.50
CA ASP A 162 1.98 -21.84 12.14
C ASP A 162 3.00 -20.89 11.51
N ARG A 163 4.18 -20.83 12.12
CA ARG A 163 5.29 -20.00 11.63
C ARG A 163 5.73 -20.40 10.22
N THR A 164 5.73 -21.68 9.90
CA THR A 164 6.14 -22.21 8.60
C THR A 164 5.22 -21.72 7.49
N GLU A 165 3.91 -21.76 7.72
CA GLU A 165 2.92 -21.27 6.76
C GLU A 165 2.94 -19.75 6.65
N LEU A 166 3.18 -19.03 7.75
CA LEU A 166 3.44 -17.59 7.70
C LEU A 166 4.68 -17.27 6.87
N GLU A 167 5.79 -18.00 7.03
CA GLU A 167 7.00 -17.84 6.23
C GLU A 167 6.74 -18.09 4.74
N GLN A 168 5.91 -19.10 4.40
CA GLN A 168 5.48 -19.34 3.02
C GLN A 168 4.73 -18.13 2.44
N PHE A 169 3.81 -17.53 3.20
CA PHE A 169 3.12 -16.31 2.80
C PHE A 169 4.08 -15.15 2.57
N VAL A 170 4.96 -14.87 3.54
CA VAL A 170 5.88 -13.73 3.45
C VAL A 170 6.83 -13.87 2.26
N ASN A 171 7.34 -15.08 1.99
CA ASN A 171 8.21 -15.34 0.84
C ASN A 171 7.49 -15.16 -0.50
N SER A 172 6.19 -15.44 -0.54
CA SER A 172 5.36 -15.31 -1.74
C SER A 172 4.52 -14.04 -1.77
N ARG A 173 4.68 -13.10 -0.82
CA ARG A 173 3.85 -11.89 -0.74
C ARG A 173 3.94 -11.02 -2.00
N GLY A 174 5.11 -10.98 -2.65
CA GLY A 174 5.29 -10.29 -3.93
C GLY A 174 4.61 -10.96 -5.12
N ASN A 175 4.19 -12.23 -4.99
CA ASN A 175 3.48 -13.00 -6.01
C ASN A 175 2.57 -14.06 -5.36
N LEU A 176 1.41 -13.64 -4.87
CA LEU A 176 0.45 -14.52 -4.17
C LEU A 176 -0.13 -15.63 -5.06
N PHE A 177 -0.05 -15.50 -6.38
CA PHE A 177 -0.50 -16.53 -7.32
C PHE A 177 0.32 -17.82 -7.24
N ALA A 178 1.55 -17.74 -6.71
CA ALA A 178 2.37 -18.90 -6.41
C ALA A 178 1.77 -19.78 -5.28
N LEU A 179 0.95 -19.19 -4.41
CA LEU A 179 0.22 -19.89 -3.35
C LEU A 179 -1.20 -20.25 -3.78
N SER A 180 -1.90 -19.30 -4.40
CA SER A 180 -3.30 -19.47 -4.84
C SER A 180 -3.47 -18.97 -6.27
N SER A 181 -3.40 -19.88 -7.24
CA SER A 181 -3.53 -19.56 -8.67
C SER A 181 -4.91 -19.05 -9.07
N ARG A 182 -5.92 -19.31 -8.24
CA ARG A 182 -7.32 -18.88 -8.44
C ARG A 182 -7.62 -17.53 -7.80
N LEU A 183 -6.66 -16.92 -7.11
CA LEU A 183 -6.83 -15.63 -6.46
C LEU A 183 -7.09 -14.54 -7.50
N HIS A 184 -8.00 -13.63 -7.20
CA HIS A 184 -8.26 -12.49 -8.07
C HIS A 184 -7.17 -11.41 -7.86
N PRO A 185 -6.61 -10.80 -8.92
CA PRO A 185 -5.49 -9.86 -8.77
C PRO A 185 -5.79 -8.64 -7.90
N VAL A 186 -7.03 -8.13 -7.93
CA VAL A 186 -7.48 -7.04 -7.05
C VAL A 186 -7.42 -7.45 -5.58
N VAL A 187 -7.85 -8.69 -5.26
CA VAL A 187 -7.81 -9.21 -3.88
C VAL A 187 -6.36 -9.42 -3.45
N ALA A 188 -5.51 -9.92 -4.35
CA ALA A 188 -4.07 -10.03 -4.11
C ALA A 188 -3.43 -8.66 -3.80
N ALA A 189 -3.75 -7.63 -4.59
CA ALA A 189 -3.26 -6.27 -4.37
C ALA A 189 -3.70 -5.71 -3.01
N VAL A 190 -4.98 -5.86 -2.66
CA VAL A 190 -5.51 -5.45 -1.35
C VAL A 190 -4.80 -6.19 -0.21
N ILE A 191 -4.60 -7.50 -0.32
CA ILE A 191 -3.83 -8.27 0.67
C ILE A 191 -2.43 -7.68 0.86
N VAL A 192 -1.72 -7.41 -0.23
CA VAL A 192 -0.38 -6.81 -0.16
C VAL A 192 -0.46 -5.44 0.52
N GLU A 193 -1.33 -4.53 0.09
CA GLU A 193 -1.45 -3.19 0.69
C GLU A 193 -1.78 -3.22 2.18
N MET A 194 -2.66 -4.13 2.63
CA MET A 194 -3.06 -4.25 4.04
C MET A 194 -1.96 -4.86 4.90
N THR A 195 -1.22 -5.84 4.37
CA THR A 195 -0.18 -6.59 5.12
C THR A 195 1.19 -5.92 5.10
N GLU A 196 1.29 -4.65 4.70
CA GLU A 196 2.57 -3.94 4.68
C GLU A 196 3.09 -3.65 6.10
N LEU A 197 4.34 -4.03 6.38
CA LEU A 197 4.97 -3.83 7.68
C LEU A 197 5.20 -2.35 7.99
N HIS A 198 5.55 -1.55 6.98
CA HIS A 198 5.73 -0.12 7.14
C HIS A 198 4.38 0.60 7.10
N ARG A 199 3.92 1.13 8.24
CA ARG A 199 2.61 1.78 8.37
C ARG A 199 2.31 2.86 7.33
N GLY A 200 3.30 3.70 7.00
CA GLY A 200 3.13 4.76 5.99
C GLY A 200 3.00 4.26 4.53
N ARG A 201 3.16 2.96 4.29
CA ARG A 201 2.92 2.31 3.00
C ARG A 201 1.67 1.43 3.00
N ARG A 202 1.09 1.19 4.19
CA ARG A 202 -0.20 0.50 4.34
C ARG A 202 -1.31 1.40 3.84
N SER A 203 -2.38 0.81 3.32
CA SER A 203 -3.60 1.57 3.03
C SER A 203 -4.09 2.28 4.30
N GLN A 204 -4.55 3.52 4.13
CA GLN A 204 -4.97 4.40 5.23
C GLN A 204 -6.51 4.49 5.35
N ASP A 205 -7.24 3.86 4.42
CA ASP A 205 -8.69 4.03 4.25
C ASP A 205 -9.37 2.68 4.08
N LEU A 206 -9.88 2.14 5.20
CA LEU A 206 -10.60 0.88 5.23
C LEU A 206 -11.89 0.89 4.39
N PRO A 207 -12.77 1.93 4.46
CA PRO A 207 -13.92 2.05 3.56
C PRO A 207 -13.59 1.92 2.07
N THR A 208 -12.49 2.53 1.60
CA THR A 208 -12.05 2.39 0.20
C THR A 208 -11.64 0.96 -0.14
N LEU A 209 -10.95 0.26 0.77
CA LEU A 209 -10.63 -1.16 0.59
C LEU A 209 -11.88 -2.03 0.53
N ILE A 210 -12.85 -1.81 1.43
CA ILE A 210 -14.14 -2.52 1.43
C ILE A 210 -14.83 -2.36 0.08
N ARG A 211 -14.96 -1.13 -0.41
CA ARG A 211 -15.59 -0.85 -1.70
C ARG A 211 -14.84 -1.51 -2.87
N THR A 212 -13.51 -1.53 -2.81
CA THR A 212 -12.66 -2.17 -3.82
C THR A 212 -12.89 -3.68 -3.85
N LEU A 213 -12.98 -4.31 -2.67
CA LEU A 213 -13.29 -5.74 -2.55
C LEU A 213 -14.74 -6.06 -2.95
N GLU A 214 -15.71 -5.21 -2.65
CA GLU A 214 -17.11 -5.39 -3.08
C GLU A 214 -17.27 -5.32 -4.60
N THR A 215 -16.50 -4.45 -5.25
CA THR A 215 -16.55 -4.20 -6.70
C THR A 215 -15.42 -4.89 -7.46
N TYR A 216 -14.75 -5.88 -6.84
CA TYR A 216 -13.49 -6.43 -7.36
C TYR A 216 -13.59 -6.96 -8.80
N ARG A 217 -14.77 -7.44 -9.21
CA ARG A 217 -15.04 -7.95 -10.57
C ARG A 217 -15.10 -6.85 -11.64
N ASP A 218 -15.52 -5.65 -11.23
CA ASP A 218 -15.68 -4.49 -12.11
C ASP A 218 -14.39 -3.66 -12.18
N GLN A 219 -13.46 -3.92 -11.26
CA GLN A 219 -12.16 -3.28 -11.28
C GLN A 219 -11.39 -3.76 -12.51
N PRO A 220 -10.70 -2.85 -13.24
CA PRO A 220 -9.86 -3.24 -14.35
C PRO A 220 -8.73 -4.11 -13.81
N VAL A 221 -8.86 -5.42 -13.99
CA VAL A 221 -7.82 -6.37 -13.64
C VAL A 221 -6.65 -6.10 -14.58
N ASP A 222 -5.51 -5.72 -14.02
CA ASP A 222 -4.26 -5.74 -14.76
C ASP A 222 -4.02 -7.19 -15.18
N GLU A 223 -4.14 -7.46 -16.48
CA GLU A 223 -3.57 -8.68 -17.05
C GLU A 223 -2.11 -8.74 -16.59
N ASP A 224 -1.75 -9.86 -15.96
CA ASP A 224 -0.40 -10.06 -15.45
C ASP A 224 0.57 -9.76 -16.60
N VAL A 225 1.54 -8.88 -16.34
CA VAL A 225 2.56 -8.50 -17.32
C VAL A 225 3.27 -9.75 -17.86
N ASN A 226 3.27 -10.87 -17.11
CA ASN A 226 3.82 -12.14 -17.53
C ASN A 226 2.91 -12.96 -18.48
N THR A 227 1.66 -12.57 -18.64
CA THR A 227 0.64 -13.22 -19.51
C THR A 227 0.38 -12.48 -20.82
N LEU A 228 1.12 -11.39 -21.11
CA LEU A 228 0.92 -10.61 -22.34
C LEU A 228 1.14 -11.45 -23.61
N PRO A 229 0.22 -11.39 -24.61
CA PRO A 229 0.37 -12.09 -25.87
C PRO A 229 1.71 -11.77 -26.56
N GLY A 230 2.49 -12.79 -26.92
CA GLY A 230 3.78 -12.64 -27.59
C GLY A 230 5.01 -12.62 -26.67
N LEU A 231 4.86 -12.74 -25.34
CA LEU A 231 5.99 -12.95 -24.43
C LEU A 231 6.66 -14.31 -24.61
N GLU A 232 5.90 -15.37 -24.87
CA GLU A 232 6.41 -16.73 -24.93
C GLU A 232 7.36 -16.96 -26.13
N SER A 233 7.12 -16.30 -27.26
CA SER A 233 7.84 -16.49 -28.53
C SER A 233 9.01 -15.53 -28.78
N GLU A 234 9.23 -14.54 -27.90
CA GLU A 234 10.19 -13.45 -28.13
C GLU A 234 11.52 -13.58 -27.37
N THR A 235 12.59 -13.01 -27.93
CA THR A 235 13.92 -12.97 -27.30
C THR A 235 13.91 -12.07 -26.04
N LYS A 236 14.89 -12.22 -25.13
CA LYS A 236 14.98 -11.40 -23.88
C LYS A 236 14.85 -9.89 -24.13
N GLY A 237 15.34 -9.38 -25.27
CA GLY A 237 15.20 -7.98 -25.68
C GLY A 237 13.80 -7.62 -26.16
N GLY A 238 13.13 -8.50 -26.91
CA GLY A 238 11.75 -8.35 -27.37
C GLY A 238 10.76 -8.36 -26.21
N ARG A 239 10.93 -9.28 -25.26
CA ARG A 239 10.14 -9.33 -24.01
C ARG A 239 10.22 -8.02 -23.23
N ARG A 240 11.44 -7.49 -23.04
CA ARG A 240 11.63 -6.20 -22.35
C ARG A 240 10.93 -5.04 -23.06
N ARG A 241 10.93 -5.02 -24.40
CA ARG A 241 10.26 -3.99 -25.20
C ARG A 241 8.73 -4.09 -25.10
N ILE A 242 8.17 -5.30 -25.11
CA ILE A 242 6.73 -5.55 -24.96
C ILE A 242 6.28 -5.11 -23.56
N ILE A 243 6.99 -5.55 -22.52
CA ILE A 243 6.73 -5.15 -21.13
C ILE A 243 6.83 -3.63 -20.97
N GLN A 244 7.88 -3.01 -21.50
CA GLN A 244 8.07 -1.57 -21.41
C GLN A 244 6.98 -0.79 -22.14
N THR A 245 6.48 -1.30 -23.27
CA THR A 245 5.39 -0.66 -24.03
C THR A 245 4.07 -0.78 -23.27
N HIS A 246 3.74 -1.96 -22.75
CA HIS A 246 2.54 -2.19 -21.96
C HIS A 246 2.53 -1.38 -20.65
N LEU A 247 3.65 -1.38 -19.92
CA LEU A 247 3.82 -0.55 -18.71
C LEU A 247 3.75 0.94 -19.04
N ARG A 248 4.25 1.38 -20.20
CA ARG A 248 4.15 2.77 -20.63
C ARG A 248 2.70 3.11 -20.96
N ASP A 249 1.99 2.30 -21.73
CA ASP A 249 0.61 2.58 -22.11
C ASP A 249 -0.33 2.55 -20.89
N ARG A 250 -0.08 1.65 -19.92
CA ARG A 250 -0.75 1.64 -18.60
C ARG A 250 -0.38 2.84 -17.74
N LEU A 251 0.91 3.22 -17.67
CA LEU A 251 1.33 4.45 -16.99
C LEU A 251 0.62 5.65 -17.61
N PHE A 252 0.45 5.69 -18.93
CA PHE A 252 -0.30 6.74 -19.62
C PHE A 252 -1.81 6.73 -19.29
N ASP A 253 -2.42 5.57 -19.07
CA ASP A 253 -3.84 5.44 -18.76
C ASP A 253 -4.17 5.71 -17.28
N VAL A 254 -3.35 5.21 -16.34
CA VAL A 254 -3.44 5.49 -14.89
C VAL A 254 -3.06 6.94 -14.60
N SER A 255 -2.03 7.49 -15.25
CA SER A 255 -1.64 8.90 -15.11
C SER A 255 -2.68 9.86 -15.69
N ARG A 256 -3.54 9.43 -16.61
CA ARG A 256 -4.69 10.23 -17.08
C ARG A 256 -5.78 10.38 -16.02
N ARG A 257 -5.95 9.37 -15.17
CA ARG A 257 -7.02 9.32 -14.15
C ARG A 257 -6.65 10.02 -12.86
N ASN A 258 -5.35 10.19 -12.57
CA ASN A 258 -4.89 10.98 -11.43
C ASN A 258 -4.36 12.36 -11.86
N ARG A 259 -5.31 13.26 -12.16
CA ARG A 259 -5.08 14.60 -12.72
C ARG A 259 -4.31 15.55 -11.79
N LEU A 260 -4.11 15.15 -10.53
CA LEU A 260 -3.32 15.85 -9.51
C LEU A 260 -1.86 15.34 -9.42
N LEU A 261 -1.58 14.08 -9.79
CA LEU A 261 -0.25 13.47 -9.66
C LEU A 261 0.60 13.57 -10.95
N TYR A 262 -0.02 13.54 -12.13
CA TYR A 262 0.68 13.77 -13.41
C TYR A 262 0.01 14.87 -14.21
N PHE A 263 0.35 16.08 -13.82
CA PHE A 263 -0.02 17.27 -14.55
C PHE A 263 0.86 17.41 -15.82
N LYS A 264 0.25 17.36 -17.02
CA LYS A 264 0.91 17.72 -18.29
C LYS A 264 0.61 19.18 -18.62
N ASN A 265 1.65 19.99 -18.91
CA ASN A 265 1.48 21.34 -19.42
C ASN A 265 0.54 21.33 -20.64
N SER A 266 -0.56 22.05 -20.53
CA SER A 266 -1.54 22.24 -21.60
C SER A 266 -1.79 23.74 -21.78
N GLN A 267 -2.46 24.16 -22.85
CA GLN A 267 -2.73 25.60 -23.03
C GLN A 267 -3.62 26.20 -21.93
N SER A 268 -4.32 25.39 -21.14
CA SER A 268 -5.24 25.82 -20.09
C SER A 268 -4.69 25.67 -18.67
N THR A 269 -3.47 25.18 -18.48
CA THR A 269 -2.90 24.89 -17.16
C THR A 269 -1.36 24.79 -17.20
N LEU A 270 -0.64 25.20 -16.13
CA LEU A 270 0.83 25.26 -16.08
C LEU A 270 1.42 24.60 -14.81
N ASN A 271 2.49 23.80 -14.95
CA ASN A 271 3.23 23.19 -13.83
C ASN A 271 4.35 24.11 -13.34
N LEU A 272 4.12 24.81 -12.23
CA LEU A 272 5.10 25.76 -11.72
C LEU A 272 6.37 25.10 -11.14
N THR A 273 6.28 23.88 -10.61
CA THR A 273 7.44 23.14 -10.09
C THR A 273 8.38 22.74 -11.21
N THR A 274 7.86 22.12 -12.27
CA THR A 274 8.67 21.77 -13.46
C THR A 274 9.24 23.02 -14.13
N SER A 275 8.45 24.09 -14.22
CA SER A 275 8.89 25.36 -14.85
C SER A 275 9.88 26.18 -14.01
N SER A 276 10.13 25.78 -12.76
CA SER A 276 11.16 26.40 -11.91
C SER A 276 12.53 25.71 -11.98
N VAL A 277 12.60 24.51 -12.60
CA VAL A 277 13.86 23.76 -12.71
C VAL A 277 14.74 24.34 -13.82
N PRO A 278 15.96 24.81 -13.52
CA PRO A 278 16.85 25.38 -14.52
C PRO A 278 17.49 24.29 -15.40
N LEU A 279 17.80 24.62 -16.65
CA LEU A 279 18.54 23.74 -17.56
C LEU A 279 20.05 23.80 -17.22
N VAL A 280 20.48 23.03 -16.22
CA VAL A 280 21.89 22.94 -15.79
C VAL A 280 22.52 21.58 -16.16
N LEU A 281 23.81 21.59 -16.49
CA LEU A 281 24.60 20.37 -16.81
C LEU A 281 24.84 19.48 -15.57
N ASP A 282 24.96 20.08 -14.38
CA ASP A 282 25.11 19.36 -13.11
C ASP A 282 23.97 19.71 -12.16
N TYR A 283 23.18 18.70 -11.80
CA TYR A 283 22.02 18.83 -10.92
C TYR A 283 22.40 19.28 -9.49
N LYS A 284 23.65 19.11 -9.07
CA LYS A 284 24.13 19.54 -7.75
C LYS A 284 24.13 21.05 -7.55
N ASN A 285 24.07 21.81 -8.64
CA ASN A 285 23.97 23.28 -8.59
C ASN A 285 22.53 23.76 -8.38
N ILE A 286 21.54 22.86 -8.41
CA ILE A 286 20.14 23.19 -8.17
C ILE A 286 19.92 23.27 -6.66
N ARG A 287 19.73 24.49 -6.15
CA ARG A 287 19.39 24.68 -4.74
C ARG A 287 17.88 24.53 -4.56
N ALA A 288 17.49 23.73 -3.56
CA ALA A 288 16.08 23.41 -3.32
C ALA A 288 15.25 24.63 -2.92
N ASP A 289 15.86 25.66 -2.34
CA ASP A 289 15.21 26.94 -1.99
C ASP A 289 14.87 27.82 -3.20
N GLN A 290 15.29 27.44 -4.41
CA GLN A 290 15.02 28.18 -5.65
C GLN A 290 13.93 27.53 -6.51
N LEU A 291 13.45 26.34 -6.13
CA LEU A 291 12.43 25.60 -6.85
C LEU A 291 11.04 25.89 -6.27
N LEU A 292 10.03 25.97 -7.13
CA LEU A 292 8.66 26.20 -6.70
C LEU A 292 7.95 24.87 -6.36
N TYR A 293 8.31 24.27 -5.22
CA TYR A 293 7.52 23.21 -4.57
C TYR A 293 7.00 23.70 -3.21
N TRP A 294 6.16 22.92 -2.54
CA TRP A 294 5.59 23.32 -1.27
C TRP A 294 6.65 23.27 -0.14
N HIS A 295 7.21 24.42 0.21
CA HIS A 295 8.13 24.60 1.34
C HIS A 295 7.82 25.90 2.11
N GLN A 296 8.46 26.09 3.26
CA GLN A 296 8.11 27.13 4.23
C GLN A 296 8.02 28.56 3.63
N ALA A 297 8.93 28.93 2.72
CA ALA A 297 8.92 30.26 2.09
C ALA A 297 7.74 30.43 1.12
N VAL A 298 7.44 29.42 0.29
CA VAL A 298 6.28 29.42 -0.63
C VAL A 298 4.98 29.39 0.17
N ALA A 299 4.89 28.57 1.22
CA ALA A 299 3.73 28.50 2.10
C ALA A 299 3.47 29.84 2.82
N SER A 300 4.52 30.54 3.23
CA SER A 300 4.40 31.86 3.86
C SER A 300 3.93 32.93 2.88
N GLU A 301 4.44 32.96 1.64
CA GLU A 301 4.01 33.94 0.63
C GLU A 301 2.56 33.70 0.18
N ILE A 302 2.16 32.43 -0.01
CA ILE A 302 0.78 32.07 -0.38
C ILE A 302 -0.19 32.25 0.78
N GLY A 303 0.18 31.82 2.00
CA GLY A 303 -0.65 31.93 3.20
C GLY A 303 -0.92 33.38 3.63
N ALA A 304 -0.03 34.30 3.27
CA ALA A 304 -0.23 35.73 3.51
C ALA A 304 -1.23 36.38 2.53
N GLY A 305 -1.71 35.65 1.50
CA GLY A 305 -2.70 36.15 0.54
C GLY A 305 -2.19 37.23 -0.43
N HIS A 306 -0.87 37.42 -0.54
CA HIS A 306 -0.26 38.45 -1.39
C HIS A 306 -0.07 37.93 -2.84
N SER A 307 0.05 38.87 -3.78
CA SER A 307 0.42 38.55 -5.17
C SER A 307 1.82 37.93 -5.23
N LEU A 308 1.93 36.72 -5.76
CA LEU A 308 3.19 36.01 -5.91
C LEU A 308 3.98 36.53 -7.12
N ALA A 309 5.20 37.03 -6.89
CA ALA A 309 6.10 37.47 -7.96
C ALA A 309 6.72 36.25 -8.67
N LEU A 310 6.02 35.71 -9.68
CA LEU A 310 6.45 34.49 -10.38
C LEU A 310 7.83 34.59 -11.06
N GLN A 311 8.30 35.80 -11.36
CA GLN A 311 9.65 36.06 -11.91
C GLN A 311 10.78 35.66 -10.96
N LYS A 312 10.53 35.65 -9.64
CA LYS A 312 11.49 35.20 -8.63
C LYS A 312 11.80 33.69 -8.74
N TRP A 313 10.83 32.92 -9.25
CA TRP A 313 10.82 31.46 -9.20
C TRP A 313 10.87 30.79 -10.57
N LEU A 314 10.33 31.44 -11.61
CA LEU A 314 10.30 30.93 -12.97
C LEU A 314 11.45 31.51 -13.81
N ARG A 315 12.15 30.63 -14.52
CA ARG A 315 13.24 31.01 -15.43
C ARG A 315 12.68 31.19 -16.85
N PHE A 316 12.18 32.40 -17.12
CA PHE A 316 11.63 32.75 -18.45
C PHE A 316 12.67 32.66 -19.58
N GLU A 317 13.96 32.76 -19.25
CA GLU A 317 15.09 32.61 -20.17
C GLU A 317 15.21 31.16 -20.68
N ASP A 318 15.02 30.17 -19.81
CA ASP A 318 15.15 28.74 -20.13
C ASP A 318 13.88 28.16 -20.76
N ALA A 319 12.72 28.82 -20.57
CA ALA A 319 11.42 28.35 -21.05
C ALA A 319 10.62 29.48 -21.73
N PRO A 320 10.93 29.82 -23.00
CA PRO A 320 10.33 30.94 -23.73
C PRO A 320 8.80 30.85 -23.90
N TYR A 321 8.22 29.66 -23.76
CA TYR A 321 6.78 29.42 -23.87
C TYR A 321 5.99 29.90 -22.64
N LEU A 322 6.64 30.12 -21.49
CA LEU A 322 5.97 30.43 -20.21
C LEU A 322 5.16 31.72 -20.25
N GLY A 323 5.70 32.80 -20.82
CA GLY A 323 5.02 34.09 -20.88
C GLY A 323 3.69 33.99 -21.61
N SER A 324 3.72 33.43 -22.83
CA SER A 324 2.51 33.26 -23.66
C SER A 324 1.44 32.37 -23.02
N GLN A 325 1.83 31.39 -22.20
CA GLN A 325 0.89 30.51 -21.49
C GLN A 325 0.28 31.20 -20.27
N LEU A 326 1.07 31.94 -19.49
CA LEU A 326 0.58 32.74 -18.36
C LEU A 326 -0.42 33.81 -18.83
N ASP A 327 -0.15 34.49 -19.93
CA ASP A 327 -1.06 35.51 -20.47
C ASP A 327 -2.42 34.91 -20.89
N LYS A 328 -2.40 33.73 -21.51
CA LYS A 328 -3.62 32.98 -21.87
C LYS A 328 -4.40 32.55 -20.64
N LEU A 329 -3.72 32.07 -19.60
CA LEU A 329 -4.32 31.68 -18.31
C LEU A 329 -4.96 32.87 -17.61
N ILE A 330 -4.26 34.01 -17.54
CA ILE A 330 -4.77 35.24 -16.94
C ILE A 330 -6.00 35.74 -17.71
N SER A 331 -5.96 35.72 -19.04
CA SER A 331 -7.09 36.11 -19.89
C SER A 331 -8.29 35.17 -19.72
N ALA A 332 -8.08 33.86 -19.63
CA ALA A 332 -9.14 32.89 -19.35
C ALA A 332 -9.77 33.08 -17.96
N ALA A 333 -8.95 33.29 -16.92
CA ALA A 333 -9.44 33.55 -15.57
C ALA A 333 -10.25 34.85 -15.46
N ARG A 334 -9.80 35.92 -16.15
CA ARG A 334 -10.53 37.19 -16.23
C ARG A 334 -11.89 37.04 -16.92
N ARG A 335 -11.95 36.27 -18.02
CA ARG A 335 -13.22 35.95 -18.71
C ARG A 335 -14.18 35.17 -17.81
N SER A 336 -13.69 34.17 -17.08
CA SER A 336 -14.52 33.38 -16.16
C SER A 336 -15.10 34.20 -15.01
N ARG A 337 -14.36 35.20 -14.51
CA ARG A 337 -14.84 36.13 -13.46
C ARG A 337 -15.81 37.19 -13.98
N ALA A 338 -15.78 37.51 -15.27
CA ALA A 338 -16.73 38.44 -15.87
C ALA A 338 -18.06 37.78 -16.26
N SER A 339 -18.07 36.44 -16.34
CA SER A 339 -19.26 35.62 -16.64
C SER A 339 -19.89 34.96 -15.39
N SER A 340 -19.41 35.27 -14.19
CA SER A 340 -19.97 34.88 -12.89
C SER A 340 -20.54 36.11 -12.19
#